data_AF-A0A821RSY0-F1
#
_entry.id   AF-A0A821RSY0-F1
#
_cell.length_a   1.000
_cell.length_b   1.000
_cell.length_c   1.000
_cell.angle_alpha   90.00
_cell.angle_beta   90.00
_cell.angle_gamma   90.00
#
_symmetry.space_group_name_H-M   'P 1'
#
loop_
_entity.id
_entity.type
_entity.pdbx_description
1 polymer ?
#
loop_
_entity_poly.entity_id
_entity_poly.type
_entity_poly.pdbx_seq_one_letter_code
_entity_poly.pdbx_strand_id
1 'polypeptide(L)'
;MLFEDIRQFFWQDNRSIIGKLSNYFIKNLFISLIRITSYILFYIGFILLFTYASTDENLTVAKIILAYDLEIWYIRSLAFLGVLRKMGPKLVMIRKMLVDLFFFTYIILIAMVAYGVASRAMYKYNEDADNDDLTFDGRSIFRHVLYPSYYLMYGSTENELAALDRNRDLGTAIATQILLAFHMLFVNILLINLLIAMF
;
A
#
# COMPACT_ATOMS: atom_id res chain seq x y z
N MET A 1 -26.67 1.50 1.81
CA MET A 1 -25.71 2.33 2.58
C MET A 1 -25.95 3.82 2.36
N LEU A 2 -26.06 4.31 1.12
CA LEU A 2 -26.45 5.71 0.82
C LEU A 2 -27.73 6.16 1.55
N PHE A 3 -28.77 5.32 1.57
CA PHE A 3 -30.01 5.62 2.30
C PHE A 3 -29.84 5.77 3.82
N GLU A 4 -28.88 5.04 4.41
CA GLU A 4 -28.57 5.12 5.85
C GLU A 4 -27.85 6.44 6.16
N ASP A 5 -26.91 6.85 5.30
CA ASP A 5 -26.22 8.14 5.42
C ASP A 5 -27.18 9.32 5.17
N ILE A 6 -28.10 9.21 4.20
CA ILE A 6 -29.18 10.18 3.97
C ILE A 6 -30.09 10.27 5.21
N ARG A 7 -30.48 9.13 5.78
CA ARG A 7 -31.27 9.09 7.02
C ARG A 7 -30.56 9.76 8.20
N GLN A 8 -29.26 9.48 8.39
CA GLN A 8 -28.45 10.12 9.43
C GLN A 8 -28.31 11.63 9.24
N PHE A 9 -28.24 12.10 7.99
CA PHE A 9 -28.23 13.54 7.68
C PHE A 9 -29.55 14.22 8.07
N PHE A 10 -30.69 13.57 7.81
CA PHE A 10 -32.01 14.12 8.15
C PHE A 10 -32.25 14.20 9.66
N TRP A 11 -31.83 13.19 10.44
CA TRP A 11 -32.08 13.11 11.88
C TRP A 11 -31.18 13.97 12.78
N GLN A 12 -30.36 14.87 12.25
CA GLN A 12 -29.65 15.84 13.08
C GLN A 12 -30.58 16.99 13.53
N ASP A 13 -30.58 17.31 14.83
CA ASP A 13 -31.45 18.30 15.50
C ASP A 13 -31.14 19.78 15.17
N ASN A 14 -30.57 20.08 14.00
CA ASN A 14 -30.24 21.46 13.62
C ASN A 14 -31.29 22.06 12.67
N ARG A 15 -31.74 23.30 12.88
CA ARG A 15 -32.84 23.88 12.08
C ARG A 15 -32.45 24.30 10.66
N SER A 16 -31.15 24.50 10.38
CA SER A 16 -30.65 24.93 9.07
C SER A 16 -29.85 23.84 8.35
N ILE A 17 -30.11 23.65 7.06
CA ILE A 17 -29.46 22.64 6.19
C ILE A 17 -27.93 22.85 6.15
N ILE A 18 -27.48 24.10 6.09
CA ILE A 18 -26.05 24.47 6.13
C ILE A 18 -25.43 24.20 7.51
N GLY A 19 -26.20 24.41 8.58
CA GLY A 19 -25.78 24.07 9.95
C GLY A 19 -25.66 22.57 10.20
N LYS A 20 -26.53 21.75 9.58
CA LYS A 20 -26.42 20.27 9.60
C LYS A 20 -25.18 19.80 8.83
N LEU A 21 -24.98 20.32 7.62
CA LEU A 21 -23.82 19.98 6.78
C LEU A 21 -22.51 20.33 7.50
N SER A 22 -22.43 21.53 8.09
CA SER A 22 -21.28 21.99 8.85
C SER A 22 -21.02 21.09 10.07
N ASN A 23 -22.03 20.78 10.89
CA ASN A 23 -21.85 19.88 12.05
C ASN A 23 -21.45 18.45 11.65
N TYR A 24 -21.97 17.93 10.55
CA TYR A 24 -21.58 16.62 10.01
C TYR A 24 -20.10 16.59 9.58
N PHE A 25 -19.64 17.66 8.92
CA PHE A 25 -18.22 17.82 8.55
C PHE A 25 -17.32 18.06 9.76
N ILE A 26 -17.76 18.85 10.75
CA ILE A 26 -16.94 19.22 11.92
C ILE A 26 -16.72 18.03 12.85
N LYS A 27 -17.72 17.16 13.04
CA LYS A 27 -17.63 16.07 14.03
C LYS A 27 -16.66 14.95 13.65
N ASN A 28 -16.36 14.77 12.35
CA ASN A 28 -15.41 13.78 11.85
C ASN A 28 -15.01 14.08 10.38
N LEU A 29 -14.28 15.18 10.17
CA LEU A 29 -13.90 15.70 8.85
C LEU A 29 -13.24 14.65 7.95
N PHE A 30 -12.32 13.85 8.51
CA PHE A 30 -11.60 12.83 7.77
C PHE A 30 -12.53 11.72 7.24
N ILE A 31 -13.47 11.25 8.06
CA ILE A 31 -14.38 10.15 7.71
C ILE A 31 -15.48 10.66 6.76
N SER A 32 -15.94 11.91 6.90
CA SER A 32 -16.87 12.51 5.93
C SER A 32 -16.23 12.69 4.56
N LEU A 33 -14.95 13.12 4.49
CA LEU A 33 -14.24 13.26 3.22
C LEU A 33 -14.07 11.92 2.51
N ILE A 34 -13.58 10.88 3.20
CA ILE A 34 -13.41 9.54 2.59
C ILE A 34 -14.73 9.01 2.02
N ARG A 35 -15.84 9.19 2.74
CA ARG A 35 -17.17 8.77 2.28
C ARG A 35 -17.58 9.48 0.99
N ILE A 36 -17.46 10.80 0.96
CA ILE A 36 -17.86 11.60 -0.21
C ILE A 36 -16.95 11.23 -1.39
N THR A 37 -15.65 11.10 -1.17
CA THR A 37 -14.69 10.68 -2.19
C THR A 37 -15.05 9.31 -2.76
N SER A 38 -15.36 8.31 -1.94
CA SER A 38 -15.75 6.98 -2.45
C SER A 38 -17.05 7.03 -3.26
N TYR A 39 -18.04 7.82 -2.84
CA TYR A 39 -19.27 7.95 -3.63
C TYR A 39 -19.00 8.60 -4.99
N ILE A 40 -18.19 9.66 -5.03
CA ILE A 40 -17.83 10.34 -6.27
C ILE A 40 -17.04 9.40 -7.18
N LEU A 41 -16.05 8.67 -6.65
CA LEU A 41 -15.24 7.73 -7.42
C LEU A 41 -16.10 6.60 -8.01
N PHE A 42 -17.03 6.06 -7.23
CA PHE A 42 -17.99 5.05 -7.69
C PHE A 42 -18.83 5.54 -8.86
N TYR A 43 -19.44 6.73 -8.75
CA TYR A 43 -20.27 7.27 -9.82
C TYR A 43 -19.45 7.63 -11.07
N ILE A 44 -18.26 8.21 -10.91
CA ILE A 44 -17.36 8.50 -12.03
C ILE A 44 -16.95 7.20 -12.73
N GLY A 45 -16.50 6.19 -11.98
CA GLY A 45 -16.12 4.89 -12.52
C GLY A 45 -17.27 4.19 -13.23
N PHE A 46 -18.49 4.28 -12.68
CA PHE A 46 -19.68 3.68 -13.27
C PHE A 46 -20.14 4.38 -14.55
N ILE A 47 -20.13 5.72 -14.57
CA ILE A 47 -20.42 6.51 -15.77
C ILE A 47 -19.37 6.21 -16.85
N LEU A 48 -18.09 6.18 -16.49
CA LEU A 48 -16.99 5.89 -17.42
C LEU A 48 -17.11 4.46 -17.98
N LEU A 49 -17.50 3.48 -17.15
CA LEU A 49 -17.78 2.13 -17.62
C LEU A 49 -18.94 2.08 -18.62
N PHE A 50 -20.03 2.82 -18.37
CA PHE A 50 -21.21 2.83 -19.24
C PHE A 50 -20.97 3.58 -20.56
N THR A 51 -20.27 4.72 -20.51
CA THR A 51 -20.00 5.54 -21.69
C THR A 51 -18.93 4.94 -22.59
N TYR A 52 -17.90 4.30 -22.03
CA TYR A 52 -16.77 3.76 -22.79
C TYR A 52 -16.83 2.24 -22.97
N ALA A 53 -18.01 1.64 -22.82
CA ALA A 53 -18.24 0.20 -23.02
C ALA A 53 -17.82 -0.31 -24.43
N SER A 54 -17.60 0.60 -25.39
CA SER A 54 -17.21 0.28 -26.77
C SER A 54 -15.75 0.61 -27.14
N THR A 55 -14.91 1.10 -26.21
CA THR A 55 -13.50 1.47 -26.50
C THR A 55 -12.54 0.79 -25.53
N ASP A 56 -11.59 -0.01 -26.05
CA ASP A 56 -10.74 -0.92 -25.25
C ASP A 56 -9.81 -0.22 -24.24
N GLU A 57 -9.21 0.92 -24.60
CA GLU A 57 -8.25 1.60 -23.72
C GLU A 57 -8.94 2.26 -22.51
N ASN A 58 -10.02 3.00 -22.75
CA ASN A 58 -10.78 3.68 -21.70
C ASN A 58 -11.51 2.69 -20.76
N LEU A 59 -11.85 1.51 -21.27
CA LEU A 59 -12.42 0.42 -20.48
C LEU A 59 -11.44 -0.09 -19.42
N THR A 60 -10.16 -0.18 -19.75
CA THR A 60 -9.12 -0.64 -18.80
C THR A 60 -8.98 0.34 -17.63
N VAL A 61 -8.96 1.64 -17.92
CA VAL A 61 -8.91 2.68 -16.88
C VAL A 61 -10.16 2.64 -16.01
N ALA A 62 -11.36 2.47 -16.58
CA ALA A 62 -12.61 2.34 -15.84
C ALA A 62 -12.57 1.16 -14.85
N LYS A 63 -12.07 0.01 -15.30
CA LYS A 63 -11.94 -1.20 -14.48
C LYS A 63 -10.97 -0.99 -13.31
N ILE A 64 -9.84 -0.34 -13.56
CA ILE A 64 -8.85 -0.04 -12.52
C ILE A 64 -9.46 0.89 -11.45
N ILE A 65 -10.15 1.96 -11.86
CA ILE A 65 -10.79 2.91 -10.94
C ILE A 65 -11.85 2.19 -10.09
N LEU A 66 -12.70 1.37 -10.70
CA LEU A 66 -13.74 0.62 -9.99
C LEU A 66 -13.14 -0.45 -9.06
N ALA A 67 -12.02 -1.07 -9.43
CA ALA A 67 -11.32 -2.01 -8.56
C ALA A 67 -10.79 -1.32 -7.28
N TYR A 68 -10.16 -0.16 -7.41
CA TYR A 68 -9.72 0.63 -6.25
C TYR A 68 -10.90 1.17 -5.43
N ASP A 69 -11.99 1.59 -6.07
CA ASP A 69 -13.20 2.00 -5.35
C ASP A 69 -13.74 0.85 -4.49
N LEU A 70 -13.75 -0.36 -5.02
CA LEU A 70 -14.20 -1.56 -4.31
C LEU A 70 -13.34 -1.90 -3.09
N GLU A 71 -12.02 -1.67 -3.13
CA GLU A 71 -11.15 -1.77 -1.95
C GLU A 71 -11.55 -0.79 -0.85
N ILE A 72 -11.84 0.47 -1.20
CA ILE A 72 -12.31 1.49 -0.25
C ILE A 72 -13.64 1.06 0.39
N TRP A 73 -14.56 0.52 -0.42
CA TRP A 73 -15.82 -0.02 0.06
C TRP A 73 -15.65 -1.22 1.00
N TYR A 74 -14.66 -2.09 0.79
CA TYR A 74 -14.34 -3.16 1.72
C TYR A 74 -13.77 -2.66 3.05
N ILE A 75 -12.84 -1.70 3.03
CA ILE A 75 -12.32 -1.05 4.26
C ILE A 75 -13.47 -0.41 5.04
N ARG A 76 -14.43 0.21 4.35
CA ARG A 76 -15.62 0.77 4.98
C ARG A 76 -16.55 -0.30 5.55
N SER A 77 -16.68 -1.44 4.87
CA SER A 77 -17.48 -2.56 5.34
C SER A 77 -16.89 -3.22 6.60
N LEU A 78 -15.57 -3.22 6.76
CA LEU A 78 -14.89 -3.61 8.01
C LEU A 78 -15.35 -2.75 9.22
N ALA A 79 -15.65 -1.46 9.01
CA ALA A 79 -16.19 -0.62 10.08
C ALA A 79 -17.58 -1.06 10.57
N PHE A 80 -18.41 -1.64 9.68
CA PHE A 80 -19.70 -2.23 10.06
C PHE A 80 -19.54 -3.51 10.89
N LEU A 81 -18.53 -4.34 10.58
CA LEU A 81 -18.19 -5.51 11.40
C LEU A 81 -17.81 -5.13 12.84
N GLY A 82 -17.33 -3.90 13.05
CA GLY A 82 -17.09 -3.33 14.38
C GLY A 82 -18.35 -3.15 15.24
N VAL A 83 -19.54 -3.11 14.64
CA VAL A 83 -20.83 -2.98 15.36
C VAL A 83 -21.32 -4.34 15.88
N LEU A 84 -20.80 -5.46 15.36
CA LEU A 84 -21.13 -6.79 15.85
C LEU A 84 -20.58 -6.99 17.27
N ARG A 85 -21.45 -7.33 18.23
CA ARG A 85 -21.10 -7.47 19.67
C ARG A 85 -19.87 -8.34 19.94
N LYS A 86 -19.60 -9.36 19.11
CA LYS A 86 -18.44 -10.27 19.27
C LYS A 86 -17.16 -9.78 18.58
N MET A 87 -17.28 -8.98 17.51
CA MET A 87 -16.15 -8.54 16.67
C MET A 87 -15.71 -7.11 16.96
N GLY A 88 -16.58 -6.27 17.53
CA GLY A 88 -16.30 -4.88 17.86
C GLY A 88 -15.08 -4.67 18.74
N PRO A 89 -15.00 -5.31 19.93
CA PRO A 89 -13.85 -5.17 20.82
C PRO A 89 -12.54 -5.62 20.18
N LYS A 90 -12.57 -6.70 19.38
CA LYS A 90 -11.40 -7.21 18.64
C LYS A 90 -10.92 -6.23 17.58
N LEU A 91 -11.84 -5.62 16.83
CA LEU A 91 -11.51 -4.66 15.78
C LEU A 91 -10.95 -3.34 16.34
N VAL A 92 -11.44 -2.91 17.52
CA VAL A 92 -10.86 -1.77 18.25
C VAL A 92 -9.44 -2.09 18.73
N MET A 93 -9.20 -3.32 19.18
CA MET A 93 -7.86 -3.79 19.58
C MET A 93 -6.88 -3.79 18.40
N ILE A 94 -7.27 -4.41 17.28
CA ILE A 94 -6.47 -4.43 16.04
C ILE A 94 -6.16 -3.00 15.59
N ARG A 95 -7.14 -2.09 15.60
CA ARG A 95 -6.92 -0.69 15.19
C ARG A 95 -5.84 0.00 16.01
N LYS A 96 -5.80 -0.23 17.32
CA LYS A 96 -4.76 0.37 18.18
C LYS A 96 -3.38 -0.17 17.82
N MET A 97 -3.29 -1.49 17.60
CA MET A 97 -2.02 -2.13 17.22
C MET A 97 -1.55 -1.75 15.80
N LEU A 98 -2.48 -1.43 14.89
CA LEU A 98 -2.14 -0.92 13.54
C LEU A 98 -1.45 0.45 13.56
N VAL A 99 -1.68 1.28 14.59
CA VAL A 99 -0.96 2.56 14.72
C VAL A 99 0.52 2.32 15.04
N ASP A 100 0.79 1.38 15.93
CA ASP A 100 2.15 0.99 16.29
C ASP A 100 2.86 0.27 15.13
N LEU A 101 2.11 -0.51 14.34
CA LEU A 101 2.60 -1.13 13.10
C LEU A 101 3.16 -0.11 12.10
N PHE A 102 2.54 1.07 11.97
CA PHE A 102 2.92 2.06 10.97
C PHE A 102 4.36 2.54 11.17
N PHE A 103 4.77 2.79 12.43
CA PHE A 103 6.15 3.15 12.76
C PHE A 103 7.13 2.03 12.41
N PHE A 104 6.72 0.78 12.62
CA PHE A 104 7.56 -0.36 12.32
C PHE A 104 7.74 -0.57 10.81
N THR A 105 6.66 -0.47 10.05
CA THR A 105 6.68 -0.50 8.59
C THR A 105 7.59 0.59 8.03
N TYR A 106 7.64 1.77 8.64
CA TYR A 106 8.55 2.83 8.24
C TYR A 106 10.03 2.44 8.39
N ILE A 107 10.40 1.79 9.50
CA ILE A 107 11.77 1.30 9.72
C ILE A 107 12.13 0.19 8.71
N ILE A 108 11.20 -0.74 8.48
CA ILE A 108 11.34 -1.79 7.45
C ILE A 108 11.57 -1.15 6.07
N LEU A 109 10.79 -0.13 5.71
CA LEU A 109 10.90 0.57 4.44
C LEU A 109 12.28 1.23 4.26
N ILE A 110 12.81 1.89 5.31
CA ILE A 110 14.16 2.47 5.27
C ILE A 110 15.20 1.38 5.04
N ALA A 111 15.09 0.25 5.75
CA ALA A 111 16.00 -0.88 5.58
C ALA A 111 15.94 -1.49 4.16
N MET A 112 14.76 -1.53 3.54
CA MET A 112 14.58 -1.94 2.14
C MET A 112 15.29 -1.00 1.17
N VAL A 113 15.06 0.31 1.32
CA VAL A 113 15.67 1.30 0.43
C VAL A 113 17.19 1.25 0.57
N ALA A 114 17.71 1.14 1.80
CA ALA A 114 19.14 1.04 2.05
C ALA A 114 19.77 -0.18 1.35
N TYR A 115 19.15 -1.36 1.49
CA TYR A 115 19.62 -2.57 0.80
C TYR A 115 19.51 -2.44 -0.72
N GLY A 116 18.36 -2.02 -1.24
CA GLY A 116 18.14 -1.92 -2.68
C GLY A 116 19.08 -0.92 -3.38
N VAL A 117 19.43 0.19 -2.71
CA VAL A 117 20.39 1.15 -3.25
C VAL A 117 21.81 0.58 -3.19
N ALA A 118 22.18 -0.07 -2.08
CA ALA A 118 23.50 -0.68 -1.92
C ALA A 118 23.73 -1.86 -2.88
N SER A 119 22.73 -2.73 -3.07
CA SER A 119 22.82 -3.86 -4.00
C SER A 119 23.00 -3.35 -5.43
N ARG A 120 22.22 -2.34 -5.85
CA ARG A 120 22.38 -1.71 -7.17
C ARG A 120 23.74 -1.05 -7.38
N ALA A 121 24.33 -0.45 -6.35
CA ALA A 121 25.67 0.12 -6.44
C ALA A 121 26.77 -0.93 -6.61
N MET A 122 26.55 -2.16 -6.12
CA MET A 122 27.52 -3.25 -6.20
C MET A 122 27.41 -4.08 -7.49
N TYR A 123 26.22 -4.15 -8.10
CA TYR A 123 26.06 -4.78 -9.41
C TYR A 123 26.57 -3.83 -10.51
N LYS A 124 27.60 -4.27 -11.24
CA LYS A 124 28.06 -3.55 -12.44
C LYS A 124 26.90 -3.47 -13.43
N TYR A 125 26.63 -2.27 -13.96
CA TYR A 125 25.64 -2.02 -15.01
C TYR A 125 26.06 -2.85 -16.23
N ASN A 126 25.54 -4.08 -16.34
CA ASN A 126 25.64 -4.81 -17.60
C ASN A 126 24.58 -4.15 -18.48
N GLU A 127 25.05 -3.39 -19.47
CA GLU A 127 24.28 -2.56 -20.42
C GLU A 127 23.23 -3.34 -21.24
N ASP A 128 23.04 -4.64 -21.00
CA ASP A 128 22.27 -5.52 -21.90
C ASP A 128 20.89 -5.97 -21.38
N ALA A 129 20.44 -5.53 -20.19
CA ALA A 129 19.20 -6.08 -19.59
C ALA A 129 17.97 -5.16 -19.58
N ASP A 130 18.09 -3.87 -19.87
CA ASP A 130 16.92 -3.03 -20.15
C ASP A 130 17.39 -1.81 -20.94
N ASN A 131 17.09 -1.79 -22.24
CA ASN A 131 17.06 -0.57 -23.05
C ASN A 131 15.89 0.36 -22.62
N ASP A 132 15.48 0.29 -21.34
CA ASP A 132 14.53 1.19 -20.67
C ASP A 132 15.37 2.24 -19.90
N ASP A 133 16.31 2.80 -20.65
CA ASP A 133 17.49 3.52 -20.20
C ASP A 133 17.11 4.87 -19.57
N LEU A 134 17.65 5.11 -18.38
CA LEU A 134 17.99 6.45 -17.85
C LEU A 134 16.89 7.52 -17.73
N THR A 135 15.60 7.16 -17.72
CA THR A 135 14.59 8.11 -17.23
C THR A 135 14.51 7.98 -15.71
N PHE A 136 14.70 9.09 -14.99
CA PHE A 136 14.48 9.22 -13.54
C PHE A 136 12.97 9.13 -13.21
N ASP A 137 12.30 8.14 -13.80
CA ASP A 137 10.90 7.87 -13.58
C ASP A 137 10.78 7.00 -12.33
N GLY A 138 9.89 7.37 -11.41
CA GLY A 138 9.74 6.66 -10.13
C GLY A 138 9.54 5.15 -10.32
N ARG A 139 8.93 4.75 -11.45
CA ARG A 139 8.71 3.36 -11.84
C ARG A 139 10.01 2.53 -11.90
N SER A 140 11.10 3.09 -12.42
CA SER A 140 12.37 2.36 -12.54
C SER A 140 13.00 2.14 -11.16
N ILE A 141 12.95 3.15 -10.28
CA ILE A 141 13.48 3.06 -8.92
C ILE A 141 12.70 2.01 -8.11
N PHE A 142 11.37 2.07 -8.11
CA PHE A 142 10.53 1.08 -7.41
C PHE A 142 10.82 -0.33 -7.92
N ARG A 143 10.93 -0.50 -9.24
CA ARG A 143 11.14 -1.82 -9.85
C ARG A 143 12.47 -2.45 -9.45
N HIS A 144 13.52 -1.64 -9.44
CA HIS A 144 14.89 -2.11 -9.33
C HIS A 144 15.44 -2.11 -7.90
N VAL A 145 14.92 -1.26 -7.02
CA VAL A 145 15.41 -1.07 -5.63
C VAL A 145 14.47 -1.75 -4.62
N LEU A 146 13.16 -1.52 -4.74
CA LEU A 146 12.21 -1.92 -3.69
C LEU A 146 11.68 -3.34 -3.88
N TYR A 147 11.34 -3.77 -5.10
CA TYR A 147 10.82 -5.14 -5.30
C TYR A 147 11.80 -6.24 -4.89
N PRO A 148 13.09 -6.22 -5.25
CA PRO A 148 14.01 -7.29 -4.84
C PRO A 148 14.09 -7.40 -3.31
N SER A 149 14.25 -6.26 -2.64
CA SER A 149 14.27 -6.14 -1.18
C SER A 149 12.97 -6.66 -0.54
N TYR A 150 11.82 -6.44 -1.17
CA TYR A 150 10.51 -6.90 -0.68
C TYR A 150 10.39 -8.42 -0.74
N TYR A 151 10.68 -9.02 -1.89
CA TYR A 151 10.62 -10.49 -2.06
C TYR A 151 11.60 -11.22 -1.15
N LEU A 152 12.75 -10.58 -0.87
CA LEU A 152 13.74 -11.09 0.05
C LEU A 152 13.22 -11.19 1.49
N MET A 153 12.33 -10.28 1.92
CA MET A 153 11.67 -10.39 3.23
C MET A 153 10.81 -11.64 3.37
N TYR A 154 10.20 -12.08 2.27
CA TYR A 154 9.40 -13.30 2.23
C TYR A 154 10.23 -14.57 2.00
N GLY A 155 11.57 -14.45 1.94
CA GLY A 155 12.47 -15.58 1.75
C GLY A 155 12.70 -15.99 0.30
N SER A 156 12.22 -15.22 -0.68
CA SER A 156 12.53 -15.47 -2.08
C SER A 156 13.91 -14.90 -2.42
N THR A 157 14.92 -15.76 -2.43
CA THR A 157 16.33 -15.39 -2.69
C THR A 157 16.80 -15.74 -4.11
N GLU A 158 15.96 -16.40 -4.91
CA GLU A 158 16.33 -16.97 -6.22
C GLU A 158 16.93 -15.91 -7.17
N ASN A 159 16.34 -14.72 -7.20
CA ASN A 159 16.79 -13.62 -8.07
C ASN A 159 18.17 -13.08 -7.66
N GLU A 160 18.43 -12.98 -6.35
CA GLU A 160 19.70 -12.48 -5.82
C GLU A 160 20.82 -13.52 -5.97
N LEU A 161 20.53 -14.81 -5.75
CA LEU A 161 21.49 -15.89 -6.01
C LEU A 161 21.85 -15.98 -7.49
N ALA A 162 20.87 -15.88 -8.39
CA ALA A 162 21.12 -15.84 -9.83
C ALA A 162 21.88 -14.57 -10.28
N ALA A 163 21.86 -13.50 -9.48
CA ALA A 163 22.66 -12.30 -9.72
C ALA A 163 24.10 -12.46 -9.18
N LEU A 164 24.29 -13.20 -8.08
CA LEU A 164 25.61 -13.56 -7.57
C LEU A 164 26.38 -14.43 -8.57
N ASP A 165 25.74 -15.45 -9.16
CA ASP A 165 26.37 -16.33 -10.16
C ASP A 165 26.80 -15.59 -11.44
N ARG A 166 26.15 -14.44 -11.72
CA ARG A 166 26.49 -13.58 -12.87
C ARG A 166 27.63 -12.61 -12.60
N ASN A 167 28.00 -12.37 -11.33
CA ASN A 167 29.13 -11.51 -10.99
C ASN A 167 30.45 -12.19 -11.31
N ARG A 168 31.21 -11.63 -12.26
CA ARG A 168 32.54 -12.14 -12.63
C ARG A 168 33.64 -11.73 -11.65
N ASP A 169 33.39 -10.70 -10.85
CA ASP A 169 34.34 -10.17 -9.87
C ASP A 169 34.10 -10.79 -8.49
N LEU A 170 35.09 -11.53 -7.99
CA LEU A 170 35.00 -12.24 -6.70
C LEU A 170 34.74 -11.28 -5.52
N GLY A 171 35.31 -10.07 -5.59
CA GLY A 171 35.17 -9.05 -4.55
C GLY A 171 33.73 -8.51 -4.42
N THR A 172 33.06 -8.24 -5.54
CA THR A 172 31.67 -7.76 -5.52
C THR A 172 30.70 -8.89 -5.17
N ALA A 173 30.98 -10.12 -5.58
CA ALA A 173 30.19 -11.30 -5.21
C ALA A 173 30.22 -11.55 -3.69
N ILE A 174 31.40 -11.49 -3.06
CA ILE A 174 31.52 -11.65 -1.60
C ILE A 174 30.84 -10.48 -0.88
N ALA A 175 31.03 -9.24 -1.34
CA ALA A 175 30.41 -8.06 -0.72
C ALA A 175 28.87 -8.10 -0.80
N THR A 176 28.31 -8.50 -1.94
CA THR A 176 26.86 -8.65 -2.12
C THR A 176 26.29 -9.80 -1.31
N GLN A 177 27.00 -10.92 -1.18
CA GLN A 177 26.60 -12.03 -0.31
C GLN A 177 26.61 -11.65 1.17
N ILE A 178 27.60 -10.88 1.63
CA ILE A 178 27.64 -10.34 3.00
C ILE A 178 26.48 -9.35 3.23
N LEU A 179 26.23 -8.46 2.26
CA LEU A 179 25.13 -7.50 2.32
C LEU A 179 23.77 -8.22 2.41
N LEU A 180 23.55 -9.24 1.58
CA LEU A 180 22.37 -10.10 1.58
C LEU A 180 22.18 -10.79 2.95
N ALA A 181 23.25 -11.39 3.48
CA ALA A 181 23.22 -12.05 4.78
C ALA A 181 22.86 -11.06 5.91
N PHE A 182 23.45 -9.86 5.90
CA PHE A 182 23.15 -8.83 6.87
C PHE A 182 21.70 -8.34 6.78
N HIS A 183 21.19 -8.14 5.56
CA HIS A 183 19.79 -7.74 5.35
C HIS A 183 18.82 -8.80 5.86
N MET A 184 19.06 -10.08 5.54
CA MET A 184 18.22 -11.18 6.02
C MET A 184 18.24 -11.29 7.55
N LEU A 185 19.40 -11.13 8.18
CA LEU A 185 19.51 -11.13 9.63
C LEU A 185 18.74 -9.95 10.24
N PHE A 186 18.98 -8.74 9.75
CA PHE A 186 18.42 -7.53 10.32
C PHE A 186 16.91 -7.45 10.11
N VAL A 187 16.41 -7.73 8.90
CA VAL A 187 14.97 -7.66 8.63
C VAL A 187 14.25 -8.90 9.13
N ASN A 188 14.65 -10.09 8.67
CA ASN A 188 13.82 -11.28 8.87
C ASN A 188 13.95 -11.85 10.28
N ILE A 189 15.14 -11.77 10.88
CA ILE A 189 15.37 -12.32 12.22
C ILE A 189 15.18 -11.26 13.30
N LEU A 190 15.63 -10.02 13.10
CA LEU A 190 15.52 -9.00 14.12
C LEU A 190 14.20 -8.23 14.01
N LEU A 191 13.93 -7.58 12.87
CA LEU A 191 12.78 -6.69 12.76
C LEU A 191 11.45 -7.48 12.77
N ILE A 192 11.29 -8.51 11.96
CA ILE A 192 10.03 -9.27 11.92
C ILE A 192 9.73 -9.91 13.28
N ASN A 193 10.72 -10.47 13.98
CA ASN A 193 10.50 -11.03 15.32
C ASN A 193 10.19 -9.96 16.37
N LEU A 194 10.81 -8.78 16.28
CA LEU A 194 10.46 -7.66 17.14
C LEU A 194 9.01 -7.19 16.90
N LEU A 195 8.57 -7.20 15.64
CA LEU A 195 7.18 -6.89 15.29
C LEU A 195 6.21 -7.88 15.93
N ILE A 196 6.49 -9.18 15.80
CA ILE A 196 5.69 -10.24 16.42
C ILE A 196 5.66 -10.07 17.95
N ALA A 197 6.78 -9.68 18.58
CA ALA A 197 6.85 -9.49 20.02
C ALA A 197 6.08 -8.26 20.53
N MET A 198 5.88 -7.23 19.68
CA MET A 198 5.09 -6.05 20.04
C MET A 198 3.57 -6.26 19.91
N PHE A 199 3.14 -7.23 19.11
CA PHE A 199 1.73 -7.60 18.94
C PHE A 199 1.28 -8.68 19.92
#